data_AF-A0A9W4SGF7-F1
#
_entry.id   AF-A0A9W4SGF7-F1
#
_cell.length_a   1.000
_cell.length_b   1.000
_cell.length_c   1.000
_cell.angle_alpha   90.00
_cell.angle_beta   90.00
_cell.angle_gamma   90.00
#
_symmetry.space_group_name_H-M   'P 1'
#
loop_
_entity.id
_entity.type
_entity.pdbx_description
1 polymer ?
#
loop_
_entity_poly.entity_id
_entity_poly.type
_entity_poly.pdbx_seq_one_letter_code
_entity_poly.pdbx_strand_id
1 'polypeptide(L)'
;MVKFIALFFILTAVTYNYAAPTLNLNLDALTVTLDENTICTFLPRTWGGDIGASESDAVAFCSQENTQAPGANPMPTGFIQSYHYLAEDGYVQYTGRIDISAYGLSSTDGGGQYDNAGGGSPPGAICGGYEKFVNLIEPDIGLYCIRCCTDADKCDTGHSTDGCESVIPGDYS
;
A
#
# COMPACT_ATOMS: atom_id res chain seq x y z
N MET A 1 -25.82 66.01 -7.22
CA MET A 1 -26.61 64.79 -7.45
C MET A 1 -25.64 63.65 -7.70
N VAL A 2 -25.38 62.80 -6.70
CA VAL A 2 -24.47 61.64 -6.83
C VAL A 2 -25.33 60.40 -7.01
N LYS A 3 -25.23 59.75 -8.18
CA LYS A 3 -25.88 58.46 -8.45
C LYS A 3 -25.02 57.35 -7.84
N PHE A 4 -25.53 56.70 -6.81
CA PHE A 4 -25.00 55.43 -6.32
C PHE A 4 -25.46 54.31 -7.26
N ILE A 5 -24.52 53.65 -7.93
CA ILE A 5 -24.76 52.39 -8.64
C ILE A 5 -24.29 51.28 -7.69
N ALA A 6 -25.23 50.50 -7.18
CA ALA A 6 -24.92 49.31 -6.40
C ALA A 6 -24.64 48.14 -7.36
N LEU A 7 -23.38 47.68 -7.40
CA LEU A 7 -23.01 46.44 -8.08
C LEU A 7 -23.30 45.27 -7.14
N PHE A 8 -24.27 44.43 -7.51
CA PHE A 8 -24.49 43.12 -6.88
C PHE A 8 -23.52 42.10 -7.45
N PHE A 9 -22.53 41.67 -6.66
CA PHE A 9 -21.73 40.48 -6.97
C PHE A 9 -22.50 39.23 -6.55
N ILE A 10 -22.97 38.46 -7.54
CA ILE A 10 -23.59 37.15 -7.31
C ILE A 10 -22.46 36.14 -7.14
N LEU A 11 -22.22 35.73 -5.89
CA LEU A 11 -21.27 34.66 -5.56
C LEU A 11 -21.95 33.31 -5.82
N THR A 12 -21.73 32.71 -6.98
CA THR A 12 -22.19 31.34 -7.25
C THR A 12 -21.25 30.36 -6.54
N ALA A 13 -21.73 29.75 -5.45
CA ALA A 13 -21.04 28.62 -4.82
C ALA A 13 -21.11 27.40 -5.75
N VAL A 14 -19.98 27.07 -6.40
CA VAL A 14 -19.82 25.82 -7.14
C VAL A 14 -19.53 24.73 -6.12
N THR A 15 -20.50 23.86 -5.85
CA THR A 15 -20.29 22.67 -5.02
C THR A 15 -19.71 21.56 -5.89
N TYR A 16 -18.42 21.26 -5.71
CA TYR A 16 -17.79 20.09 -6.31
C TYR A 16 -18.16 18.86 -5.46
N ASN A 17 -19.02 17.99 -5.97
CA ASN A 17 -19.25 16.67 -5.38
C ASN A 17 -18.09 15.75 -5.81
N TYR A 18 -17.08 15.60 -4.96
CA TYR A 18 -16.09 14.53 -5.12
C TYR A 18 -16.71 13.23 -4.60
N ALA A 19 -17.41 12.50 -5.46
CA ALA A 19 -17.72 11.10 -5.15
C ALA A 19 -16.38 10.33 -5.18
N ALA A 20 -16.02 9.67 -4.08
CA ALA A 20 -14.87 8.77 -4.07
C ALA A 20 -15.08 7.69 -5.15
N PRO A 21 -14.05 7.35 -5.93
CA PRO A 21 -14.15 6.27 -6.89
C PRO A 21 -14.55 4.97 -6.16
N THR A 22 -15.63 4.33 -6.58
CA THR A 22 -16.01 3.01 -6.07
C THR A 22 -15.08 1.97 -6.67
N LEU A 23 -14.08 1.55 -5.90
CA LEU A 23 -13.15 0.50 -6.31
C LEU A 23 -13.82 -0.87 -6.11
N ASN A 24 -14.04 -1.59 -7.21
CA ASN A 24 -14.57 -2.97 -7.15
C ASN A 24 -13.40 -3.92 -6.84
N LEU A 25 -13.07 -4.05 -5.55
CA LEU A 25 -12.01 -4.92 -5.08
C LEU A 25 -12.47 -6.37 -4.93
N ASN A 26 -11.58 -7.30 -5.25
CA ASN A 26 -11.63 -8.66 -4.74
C ASN A 26 -11.17 -8.65 -3.27
N LEU A 27 -12.12 -8.88 -2.37
CA LEU A 27 -11.88 -8.84 -0.92
C LEU A 27 -11.22 -10.12 -0.38
N ASP A 28 -11.16 -11.16 -1.21
CA ASP A 28 -10.53 -12.45 -0.89
C ASP A 28 -9.07 -12.52 -1.40
N ALA A 29 -8.55 -11.42 -1.94
CA ALA A 29 -7.17 -11.31 -2.43
C ALA A 29 -6.17 -11.31 -1.26
N LEU A 30 -5.76 -12.49 -0.81
CA LEU A 30 -4.87 -12.70 0.35
C LEU A 30 -3.47 -13.18 -0.02
N THR A 31 -3.12 -13.18 -1.30
CA THR A 31 -1.80 -13.63 -1.74
C THR A 31 -1.07 -12.54 -2.48
N VAL A 32 0.15 -12.24 -2.04
CA VAL A 32 1.13 -11.41 -2.77
C VAL A 32 2.18 -12.30 -3.41
N THR A 33 2.87 -11.79 -4.42
CA THR A 33 4.04 -12.43 -5.02
C THR A 33 5.05 -11.37 -5.44
N LEU A 34 6.33 -11.72 -5.35
CA LEU A 34 7.43 -10.86 -5.79
C LEU A 34 8.32 -11.63 -6.77
N ASP A 35 8.59 -11.01 -7.90
CA ASP A 35 9.64 -11.39 -8.85
C ASP A 35 10.21 -10.11 -9.47
N GLU A 36 11.20 -10.21 -10.36
CA GLU A 36 11.86 -9.02 -10.95
C GLU A 36 10.92 -8.08 -11.73
N ASN A 37 9.76 -8.57 -12.18
CA ASN A 37 8.79 -7.85 -13.01
C ASN A 37 7.45 -7.61 -12.31
N THR A 38 7.13 -8.39 -11.28
CA THR A 38 5.86 -8.33 -10.54
C THR A 38 6.11 -7.85 -9.12
N ILE A 39 5.57 -6.68 -8.80
CA ILE A 39 5.44 -6.22 -7.44
C ILE A 39 4.00 -6.39 -6.99
N CYS A 40 3.83 -7.01 -5.81
CA CYS A 40 2.58 -7.00 -5.09
C CYS A 40 2.78 -6.40 -3.69
N THR A 41 1.72 -5.82 -3.14
CA THR A 41 1.68 -5.28 -1.77
C THR A 41 0.26 -5.39 -1.22
N PHE A 42 0.11 -5.38 0.10
CA PHE A 42 -1.19 -5.24 0.75
C PHE A 42 -1.55 -3.76 0.93
N LEU A 43 -2.84 -3.44 0.78
CA LEU A 43 -3.43 -2.12 1.06
C LEU A 43 -4.81 -2.30 1.71
N PRO A 44 -5.35 -1.25 2.37
CA PRO A 44 -6.68 -1.30 2.95
C PRO A 44 -7.76 -1.66 1.92
N ARG A 45 -8.84 -2.32 2.35
CA ARG A 45 -10.02 -2.60 1.49
C ARG A 45 -10.78 -1.34 1.05
N THR A 46 -10.53 -0.23 1.74
CA THR A 46 -11.20 1.04 1.47
C THR A 46 -10.17 2.02 0.95
N TRP A 47 -10.52 2.71 -0.14
CA TRP A 47 -9.73 3.83 -0.64
C TRP A 47 -9.48 4.86 0.46
N GLY A 48 -8.21 5.19 0.69
CA GLY A 48 -7.79 6.09 1.76
C GLY A 48 -7.95 5.56 3.18
N GLY A 49 -8.10 4.24 3.35
CA GLY A 49 -8.06 3.60 4.65
C GLY A 49 -6.72 3.82 5.35
N ASP A 50 -6.76 3.82 6.69
CA ASP A 50 -5.57 3.85 7.53
C ASP A 50 -4.87 2.49 7.51
N ILE A 51 -3.54 2.47 7.35
CA ILE A 51 -2.76 1.25 7.17
C ILE A 51 -2.85 0.37 8.43
N GLY A 52 -2.51 0.91 9.60
CA GLY A 52 -2.54 0.18 10.87
C GLY A 52 -3.95 -0.31 11.23
N ALA A 53 -4.98 0.49 10.96
CA ALA A 53 -6.37 0.08 11.18
C ALA A 53 -6.84 -1.06 10.27
N SER A 54 -6.20 -1.25 9.11
CA SER A 54 -6.57 -2.27 8.12
C SER A 54 -5.78 -3.57 8.23
N GLU A 55 -4.84 -3.70 9.18
CA GLU A 55 -4.01 -4.91 9.35
C GLU A 55 -4.83 -6.19 9.47
N SER A 56 -6.06 -6.11 10.01
CA SER A 56 -6.93 -7.28 10.14
C SER A 56 -7.64 -7.71 8.86
N ASP A 57 -7.67 -6.86 7.83
CA ASP A 57 -8.51 -7.09 6.66
C ASP A 57 -7.96 -6.55 5.33
N ALA A 58 -6.70 -6.12 5.24
CA ALA A 58 -6.09 -5.67 4.00
C ALA A 58 -6.18 -6.70 2.85
N VAL A 59 -5.99 -6.23 1.61
CA VAL A 59 -6.07 -7.06 0.41
C VAL A 59 -4.91 -6.79 -0.52
N ALA A 60 -4.51 -7.81 -1.28
CA ALA A 60 -3.36 -7.78 -2.16
C ALA A 60 -3.65 -6.98 -3.43
N PHE A 61 -2.67 -6.19 -3.85
CA PHE A 61 -2.60 -5.46 -5.10
C PHE A 61 -1.32 -5.83 -5.84
N CYS A 62 -1.38 -6.06 -7.15
CA CYS A 62 -0.23 -6.42 -7.98
C CYS A 62 -0.12 -5.51 -9.21
N SER A 63 1.12 -5.22 -9.63
CA SER A 63 1.40 -4.42 -10.84
C SER A 63 0.90 -5.08 -12.12
N GLN A 64 0.79 -6.41 -12.10
CA GLN A 64 0.26 -7.24 -13.17
C GLN A 64 -0.34 -8.53 -12.59
N GLU A 65 -1.23 -9.15 -13.36
CA GLU A 65 -1.80 -10.46 -13.03
C GLU A 65 -0.69 -11.52 -12.90
N ASN A 66 -0.77 -12.35 -11.87
CA ASN A 66 0.21 -13.41 -11.63
C ASN A 66 -0.45 -14.67 -11.05
N THR A 67 -0.06 -15.83 -11.56
CA THR A 67 -0.64 -17.12 -11.11
C THR A 67 -0.27 -17.49 -9.68
N GLN A 68 0.81 -16.91 -9.13
CA GLN A 68 1.20 -17.07 -7.73
C GLN A 68 0.40 -16.16 -6.78
N ALA A 69 -0.27 -15.13 -7.31
CA ALA A 69 -1.15 -14.22 -6.57
C ALA A 69 -2.53 -14.14 -7.24
N PRO A 70 -3.26 -15.27 -7.31
CA PRO A 70 -4.50 -15.33 -8.06
C PRO A 70 -5.55 -14.39 -7.47
N GLY A 71 -6.17 -13.58 -8.32
CA GLY A 71 -7.23 -12.66 -7.92
C GLY A 71 -6.74 -11.44 -7.13
N ALA A 72 -5.43 -11.19 -7.05
CA ALA A 72 -4.91 -9.93 -6.55
C ALA A 72 -5.48 -8.75 -7.35
N ASN A 73 -5.72 -7.63 -6.66
CA ASN A 73 -6.32 -6.46 -7.28
C ASN A 73 -5.31 -5.76 -8.20
N PRO A 74 -5.76 -5.10 -9.28
CA PRO A 74 -4.87 -4.26 -10.08
C PRO A 74 -4.34 -3.10 -9.23
N MET A 75 -3.02 -2.95 -9.19
CA MET A 75 -2.39 -1.85 -8.46
C MET A 75 -2.82 -0.49 -9.03
N PRO A 76 -3.15 0.50 -8.17
CA PRO A 76 -3.56 1.80 -8.65
C PRO A 76 -2.47 2.46 -9.50
N THR A 77 -2.85 3.01 -10.65
CA THR A 77 -1.91 3.67 -11.56
C THR A 77 -1.15 4.78 -10.85
N GLY A 78 0.19 4.72 -10.92
CA GLY A 78 1.07 5.72 -10.31
C GLY A 78 1.31 5.53 -8.81
N PHE A 79 0.72 4.50 -8.18
CA PHE A 79 0.92 4.26 -6.75
C PHE A 79 2.39 3.96 -6.40
N ILE A 80 3.08 3.13 -7.18
CA ILE A 80 4.52 2.91 -7.03
C ILE A 80 5.28 3.94 -7.85
N GLN A 81 6.07 4.78 -7.18
CA GLN A 81 6.88 5.84 -7.81
C GLN A 81 8.30 5.37 -8.12
N SER A 82 8.90 4.59 -7.23
CA SER A 82 10.18 3.92 -7.43
C SER A 82 10.14 2.52 -6.85
N TYR A 83 10.95 1.62 -7.40
CA TYR A 83 11.02 0.23 -6.96
C TYR A 83 12.45 -0.29 -7.16
N HIS A 84 12.95 -1.00 -6.15
CA HIS A 84 14.27 -1.61 -6.16
C HIS A 84 14.12 -3.08 -5.78
N TYR A 85 14.20 -3.95 -6.79
CA TYR A 85 14.15 -5.39 -6.59
C TYR A 85 15.51 -5.91 -6.10
N LEU A 86 15.49 -6.77 -5.09
CA LEU A 86 16.66 -7.51 -4.64
C LEU A 86 16.26 -8.96 -4.36
N ALA A 87 17.04 -9.89 -4.89
CA ALA A 87 16.97 -11.31 -4.59
C ALA A 87 18.28 -11.75 -3.95
N GLU A 88 18.17 -12.38 -2.78
CA GLU A 88 19.30 -12.88 -1.99
C GLU A 88 19.02 -14.30 -1.55
N ASP A 89 20.02 -14.95 -0.94
CA ASP A 89 19.79 -16.24 -0.33
C ASP A 89 18.79 -16.12 0.84
N GLY A 90 17.67 -16.83 0.72
CA GLY A 90 16.60 -16.85 1.73
C GLY A 90 15.47 -15.83 1.54
N TYR A 91 15.56 -14.85 0.63
CA TYR A 91 14.49 -13.89 0.41
C TYR A 91 14.53 -13.14 -0.92
N VAL A 92 13.39 -12.57 -1.28
CA VAL A 92 13.26 -11.50 -2.29
C VAL A 92 12.58 -10.30 -1.67
N GLN A 93 12.88 -9.10 -2.14
CA GLN A 93 12.26 -7.87 -1.65
C GLN A 93 12.07 -6.81 -2.72
N TYR A 94 11.15 -5.91 -2.41
CA TYR A 94 11.07 -4.58 -3.01
C TYR A 94 11.14 -3.51 -1.93
N THR A 95 11.87 -2.45 -2.21
CA THR A 95 11.88 -1.20 -1.45
C THR A 95 11.67 -0.03 -2.41
N GLY A 96 11.07 1.06 -1.94
CA GLY A 96 10.84 2.22 -2.80
C GLY A 96 9.86 3.24 -2.26
N ARG A 97 9.37 4.09 -3.16
CA ARG A 97 8.49 5.21 -2.84
C ARG A 97 7.09 5.02 -3.40
N ILE A 98 6.10 5.58 -2.70
CA ILE A 98 4.69 5.59 -3.13
C ILE A 98 4.15 6.99 -3.38
N ASP A 99 3.17 7.08 -4.26
CA ASP A 99 2.26 8.22 -4.36
C ASP A 99 1.00 7.94 -3.53
N ILE A 100 0.92 8.53 -2.34
CA ILE A 100 -0.23 8.37 -1.45
C ILE A 100 -1.55 8.84 -2.07
N SER A 101 -1.51 9.80 -3.00
CA SER A 101 -2.71 10.34 -3.64
C SER A 101 -3.35 9.33 -4.61
N ALA A 102 -2.54 8.42 -5.17
CA ALA A 102 -3.00 7.37 -6.07
C ALA A 102 -3.85 6.28 -5.37
N TYR A 103 -3.90 6.29 -4.03
CA TYR A 103 -4.83 5.47 -3.25
C TYR A 103 -5.58 6.25 -2.16
N GLY A 104 -5.48 7.59 -2.17
CA GLY A 104 -6.14 8.47 -1.20
C GLY A 104 -5.65 8.34 0.24
N LEU A 105 -4.46 7.79 0.46
CA LEU A 105 -3.90 7.61 1.81
C LEU A 105 -3.61 8.98 2.45
N SER A 106 -3.72 9.04 3.77
CA SER A 106 -3.47 10.28 4.52
C SER A 106 -1.98 10.54 4.69
N SER A 107 -1.51 11.77 4.50
CA SER A 107 -0.14 12.15 4.83
C SER A 107 0.13 12.25 6.34
N THR A 108 -0.87 11.94 7.17
CA THR A 108 -0.73 11.85 8.64
C THR A 108 -0.79 10.40 9.15
N ASP A 109 -0.99 9.44 8.25
CA ASP A 109 -0.95 8.03 8.58
C ASP A 109 0.51 7.60 8.63
N GLY A 110 0.97 7.21 9.82
CA GLY A 110 2.35 6.77 10.06
C GLY A 110 2.65 5.35 9.56
N GLY A 111 1.64 4.66 9.03
CA GLY A 111 1.78 3.34 8.46
C GLY A 111 1.41 2.20 9.41
N GLY A 112 1.85 1.02 9.02
CA GLY A 112 1.59 -0.24 9.72
C GLY A 112 2.28 -1.40 9.01
N GLN A 113 2.06 -2.61 9.54
CA GLN A 113 2.74 -3.82 9.09
C GLN A 113 1.72 -4.91 8.75
N TYR A 114 1.85 -5.46 7.55
CA TYR A 114 1.18 -6.68 7.14
C TYR A 114 2.19 -7.84 7.12
N ASP A 115 1.80 -8.97 7.68
CA ASP A 115 2.62 -10.17 7.73
C ASP A 115 1.77 -11.43 8.01
N ASN A 116 2.40 -12.60 7.93
CA ASN A 116 1.75 -13.89 8.22
C ASN A 116 2.10 -14.48 9.61
N ALA A 117 2.71 -13.71 10.51
CA ALA A 117 3.02 -14.16 11.87
C ALA A 117 1.79 -14.13 12.76
N GLY A 118 1.80 -14.89 13.87
CA GLY A 118 0.79 -14.80 14.93
C GLY A 118 -0.68 -15.09 14.52
N GLY A 119 -0.93 -15.64 13.33
CA GLY A 119 -2.27 -15.83 12.76
C GLY A 119 -2.52 -15.04 11.47
N GLY A 120 -1.63 -14.10 11.15
CA GLY A 120 -1.66 -13.26 9.97
C GLY A 120 -2.40 -11.95 10.20
N SER A 121 -1.81 -10.88 9.66
CA SER A 121 -2.35 -9.54 9.58
C SER A 121 -2.25 -9.11 8.11
N PRO A 122 -3.22 -9.45 7.25
CA PRO A 122 -4.52 -10.05 7.58
C PRO A 122 -4.51 -11.59 7.70
N PRO A 123 -5.51 -12.19 8.38
CA PRO A 123 -5.58 -13.63 8.53
C PRO A 123 -5.63 -14.37 7.19
N GLY A 124 -4.77 -15.36 7.02
CA GLY A 124 -4.64 -16.13 5.77
C GLY A 124 -3.81 -15.44 4.68
N ALA A 125 -3.26 -14.24 4.96
CA ALA A 125 -2.31 -13.61 4.06
C ALA A 125 -1.05 -14.45 3.90
N ILE A 126 -0.58 -14.57 2.66
CA ILE A 126 0.67 -15.28 2.33
C ILE A 126 1.43 -14.57 1.22
N CYS A 127 2.73 -14.86 1.14
CA CYS A 127 3.48 -14.63 -0.10
C CYS A 127 3.65 -15.97 -0.84
N GLY A 128 3.15 -16.04 -2.07
CA GLY A 128 3.08 -17.29 -2.84
C GLY A 128 4.45 -17.95 -3.00
N GLY A 129 4.61 -19.16 -2.43
CA GLY A 129 5.86 -19.92 -2.50
C GLY A 129 6.90 -19.59 -1.43
N TYR A 130 6.56 -18.73 -0.45
CA TYR A 130 7.46 -18.31 0.64
C TYR A 130 6.87 -18.71 2.00
N GLU A 131 7.73 -18.90 3.01
CA GLU A 131 7.32 -19.30 4.36
C GLU A 131 6.80 -18.12 5.17
N LYS A 132 7.45 -16.97 5.01
CA LYS A 132 7.16 -15.75 5.77
C LYS A 132 7.18 -14.53 4.86
N PHE A 133 6.41 -13.51 5.19
CA PHE A 133 6.54 -12.21 4.57
C PHE A 133 6.42 -11.10 5.60
N VAL A 134 6.95 -9.93 5.26
CA VAL A 134 6.68 -8.67 5.95
C VAL A 134 6.50 -7.58 4.91
N ASN A 135 5.48 -6.75 5.07
CA ASN A 135 5.14 -5.64 4.20
C ASN A 135 4.78 -4.43 5.05
N LEU A 136 5.47 -3.31 4.83
CA LEU A 136 5.13 -2.03 5.46
C LEU A 136 4.79 -0.99 4.41
N ILE A 137 3.82 -0.15 4.74
CA ILE A 137 3.41 1.03 3.98
C ILE A 137 3.47 2.21 4.95
N GLU A 138 4.19 3.28 4.61
CA GLU A 138 4.37 4.46 5.46
C GLU A 138 3.93 5.72 4.69
N PRO A 139 2.63 6.07 4.73
CA PRO A 139 2.09 7.16 3.93
C PRO A 139 2.67 8.55 4.26
N ASP A 140 2.94 8.84 5.52
CA ASP A 140 3.44 10.15 5.98
C ASP A 140 4.80 10.53 5.38
N ILE A 141 5.67 9.55 5.13
CA ILE A 141 6.99 9.73 4.49
C ILE A 141 7.06 9.18 3.05
N GLY A 142 5.98 8.54 2.60
CA GLY A 142 5.81 8.04 1.23
C GLY A 142 6.72 6.87 0.89
N LEU A 143 6.93 5.96 1.84
CA LEU A 143 7.74 4.75 1.65
C LEU A 143 6.87 3.49 1.62
N TYR A 144 7.37 2.47 0.94
CA TYR A 144 6.88 1.12 1.08
C TYR A 144 8.02 0.11 0.99
N CYS A 145 7.79 -1.06 1.56
CA CYS A 145 8.70 -2.16 1.46
C CYS A 145 7.96 -3.47 1.66
N ILE A 146 8.43 -4.51 0.98
CA ILE A 146 7.91 -5.86 1.13
C ILE A 146 9.05 -6.85 0.92
N ARG A 147 9.11 -7.87 1.78
CA ARG A 147 10.05 -8.98 1.67
C ARG A 147 9.29 -10.29 1.83
N CYS A 148 9.57 -11.22 0.93
CA CYS A 148 9.10 -12.60 1.02
C CYS A 148 10.30 -13.52 1.26
N CYS A 149 10.22 -14.35 2.29
CA CYS A 149 11.34 -15.14 2.78
C CYS A 149 11.06 -16.64 2.69
N THR A 150 11.98 -17.36 2.06
CA THR A 150 12.06 -18.82 2.14
C THR A 150 12.74 -19.24 3.45
N ASP A 151 13.60 -18.39 4.00
CA ASP A 151 14.13 -18.49 5.36
C ASP A 151 13.35 -17.53 6.28
N ALA A 152 12.46 -18.06 7.12
CA ALA A 152 11.60 -17.26 7.99
C ALA A 152 12.35 -16.27 8.90
N ASP A 153 13.61 -16.55 9.25
CA ASP A 153 14.42 -15.67 10.11
C ASP A 153 14.89 -14.40 9.36
N LYS A 154 14.74 -14.34 8.03
CA LYS A 154 15.07 -13.15 7.20
C LYS A 154 13.94 -12.14 7.10
N CYS A 155 12.75 -12.50 7.58
CA CYS A 155 11.58 -11.64 7.63
C CYS A 155 11.28 -11.27 9.08
N ASP A 156 11.65 -10.06 9.46
CA ASP A 156 11.34 -9.53 10.79
C ASP A 156 9.91 -8.99 10.82
N THR A 157 9.09 -9.53 11.73
CA THR A 157 7.66 -9.18 11.91
C THR A 157 7.37 -8.74 13.34
N GLY A 158 8.40 -8.43 14.14
CA GLY A 158 8.24 -8.02 15.53
C GLY A 158 8.22 -6.49 15.74
N HIS A 159 8.38 -5.72 14.65
CA HIS A 159 8.80 -4.32 14.67
C HIS A 159 7.85 -3.43 13.84
N SER A 160 6.55 -3.53 14.09
CA SER A 160 5.49 -2.93 13.25
C SER A 160 5.52 -1.39 13.17
N THR A 161 6.15 -0.71 14.14
CA THR A 161 6.26 0.77 14.19
C THR A 161 7.64 1.30 13.81
N ASP A 162 8.60 0.44 13.50
CA ASP A 162 9.99 0.85 13.27
C ASP A 162 10.23 1.33 11.83
N GLY A 163 9.27 1.08 10.94
CA GLY A 163 9.28 1.58 9.57
C GLY A 163 10.15 0.78 8.59
N CYS A 164 10.06 1.14 7.33
CA CYS A 164 10.63 0.37 6.23
C CYS A 164 12.16 0.29 6.28
N GLU A 165 12.83 1.42 6.45
CA GLU A 165 14.29 1.47 6.44
C GLU A 165 14.92 0.63 7.57
N SER A 166 14.20 0.46 8.68
CA SER A 166 14.61 -0.36 9.82
C SER A 166 14.37 -1.86 9.57
N VAL A 167 13.15 -2.22 9.15
CA VAL A 167 12.72 -3.63 9.03
C VAL A 167 13.26 -4.29 7.75
N ILE A 168 13.27 -3.57 6.63
CA ILE A 168 13.76 -4.04 5.33
C ILE A 168 14.82 -3.06 4.81
N PRO A 169 16.09 -3.19 5.22
CA PRO A 169 17.15 -2.37 4.64
C PRO A 169 17.21 -2.54 3.11
N GLY A 170 17.38 -1.43 2.39
CA GLY A 170 17.36 -1.40 0.93
C GLY A 170 17.55 0.00 0.35
N ASP A 171 17.31 0.12 -0.95
CA ASP A 171 17.29 1.40 -1.66
C ASP A 171 15.86 1.95 -1.71
N TYR A 172 15.69 3.21 -1.28
CA TYR A 172 14.41 3.92 -1.24
C TYR A 172 14.42 5.20 -2.09
N SER A 173 15.43 5.35 -2.95
CA SER A 173 15.55 6.49 -3.88
C SER A 173 14.54 6.44 -5.02
#